data_AF-A0A532AGI5-F1
#
_entry.id   AF-A0A532AGI5-F1
#
_cell.length_a   1.000
_cell.length_b   1.000
_cell.length_c   1.000
_cell.angle_alpha   90.00
_cell.angle_beta   90.00
_cell.angle_gamma   90.00
#
_symmetry.space_group_name_H-M   'P 1'
#
loop_
_entity.id
_entity.type
_entity.pdbx_description
1 polymer ?
#
loop_
_entity_poly.entity_id
_entity_poly.type
_entity_poly.pdbx_seq_one_letter_code
_entity_poly.pdbx_strand_id
1 'polypeptide(L)' 'MSDVAYERILEGLFDRRVPVGAFVSQHELSAIVDVPVAPLRDALRVLEAEGILTIHPRSGIQFVRPGMELTRATYQF' A
#
# COMPACT_ATOMS: atom_id res chain seq x y z
N MET A 1 -9.68 -9.98 -8.19
CA MET A 1 -8.90 -8.86 -8.79
C MET A 1 -8.29 -7.99 -7.69
N SER A 2 -9.03 -7.68 -6.62
CA SER A 2 -8.53 -6.92 -5.48
C SER A 2 -7.36 -7.60 -4.75
N ASP A 3 -7.33 -8.93 -4.68
CA ASP A 3 -6.27 -9.69 -4.01
C ASP A 3 -4.90 -9.52 -4.68
N VAL A 4 -4.85 -9.57 -6.01
CA VAL A 4 -3.60 -9.35 -6.78
C VAL A 4 -3.08 -7.93 -6.60
N ALA A 5 -3.98 -6.93 -6.55
CA ALA A 5 -3.59 -5.56 -6.30
C ALA A 5 -3.02 -5.38 -4.88
N TYR A 6 -3.60 -6.05 -3.89
CA TYR A 6 -3.11 -6.07 -2.51
C TYR A 6 -1.70 -6.67 -2.41
N GLU A 7 -1.48 -7.86 -2.98
CA GLU A 7 -0.18 -8.53 -2.98
C GLU A 7 0.91 -7.67 -3.64
N ARG A 8 0.63 -7.10 -4.81
CA ARG A 8 1.58 -6.24 -5.54
C ARG A 8 1.97 -4.98 -4.77
N ILE A 9 1.03 -4.40 -4.00
CA ILE A 9 1.33 -3.26 -3.12
C ILE A 9 2.27 -3.70 -2.00
N LEU A 10 1.99 -4.83 -1.35
CA LEU A 10 2.85 -5.35 -0.28
C LEU A 10 4.25 -5.67 -0.79
N GLU A 11 4.38 -6.35 -1.93
CA GLU A 11 5.68 -6.63 -2.57
C GLU A 11 6.46 -5.33 -2.85
N GLY A 12 5.80 -4.31 -3.42
CA GLY A 12 6.41 -3.01 -3.71
C GLY A 12 6.87 -2.25 -2.45
N LEU A 13 6.15 -2.41 -1.33
CA LEU A 13 6.53 -1.85 -0.03
C LEU A 13 7.73 -2.58 0.59
N PHE A 14 7.76 -3.91 0.50
CA PHE A 14 8.83 -4.74 1.05
C PHE A 14 10.17 -4.52 0.35
N ASP A 15 10.16 -4.28 -0.96
CA ASP A 15 11.36 -3.99 -1.75
C ASP A 15 12.03 -2.64 -1.42
N ARG A 16 11.52 -1.89 -0.42
CA ARG A 16 12.03 -0.57 0.00
C ARG A 16 12.10 0.46 -1.12
N ARG A 17 11.28 0.31 -2.17
CA ARG A 17 11.20 1.27 -3.28
C ARG A 17 10.51 2.57 -2.91
N VAL A 18 9.85 2.63 -1.74
CA VAL A 18 9.19 3.85 -1.24
C VAL A 18 10.02 4.46 -0.10
N PRO A 19 10.54 5.68 -0.26
CA PRO A 19 11.28 6.35 0.80
C PRO A 19 10.38 6.56 2.02
N VAL A 20 10.95 6.26 3.17
CA VAL A 20 10.22 6.16 4.40
C VAL A 20 9.63 7.52 4.82
N GLY A 21 8.31 7.60 4.95
CA GLY A 21 7.60 8.85 5.27
C GLY A 21 7.26 9.71 4.04
N ALA A 22 7.54 9.23 2.83
CA ALA A 22 7.11 9.88 1.61
C ALA A 22 5.60 9.66 1.37
N PHE A 23 4.94 10.72 0.92
CA PHE A 23 3.60 10.63 0.39
C PHE A 23 3.68 10.23 -1.07
N VAL A 24 2.91 9.22 -1.47
CA VAL A 24 2.82 8.75 -2.86
C VAL A 24 1.40 8.96 -3.37
N SER A 25 1.21 9.56 -4.55
CA SER A 25 -0.12 9.66 -5.14
C SER A 25 -0.61 8.30 -5.63
N GLN A 26 -1.93 8.14 -5.83
CA GLN A 26 -2.49 6.92 -6.43
C GLN A 26 -1.93 6.64 -7.83
N HIS A 27 -1.61 7.68 -8.59
CA HIS A 27 -1.08 7.54 -9.94
C HIS A 27 0.39 7.07 -9.92
N GLU A 28 1.21 7.65 -9.05
CA GLU A 28 2.60 7.20 -8.84
C GLU A 28 2.62 5.75 -8.33
N LEU A 29 1.77 5.41 -7.36
CA LEU A 29 1.69 4.05 -6.83
C LEU A 29 1.25 3.05 -7.92
N SER A 30 0.24 3.41 -8.71
CA SER A 30 -0.23 2.62 -9.85
C SER A 30 0.90 2.29 -10.82
N ALA A 31 1.76 3.27 -11.13
CA ALA A 31 2.93 3.08 -11.98
C ALA A 31 4.03 2.23 -11.34
N ILE A 32 4.23 2.33 -10.02
CA ILE A 32 5.24 1.55 -9.28
C ILE A 32 4.86 0.07 -9.20
N VAL A 33 3.59 -0.23 -8.92
CA VAL A 33 3.11 -1.61 -8.71
C VAL A 33 2.56 -2.26 -9.97
N ASP A 34 2.48 -1.50 -11.08
CA ASP A 34 1.89 -1.92 -12.36
C ASP A 34 0.44 -2.43 -12.21
N VAL A 35 -0.37 -1.68 -11.47
CA VAL A 35 -1.78 -2.00 -11.21
C VAL A 35 -2.63 -0.79 -11.58
N PRO A 36 -3.71 -0.95 -12.37
CA PRO A 36 -4.61 0.16 -12.70
C PRO A 36 -5.22 0.83 -11.46
N VAL A 37 -5.50 2.14 -11.55
CA VAL A 37 -5.99 2.94 -10.41
C VAL A 37 -7.29 2.41 -9.81
N ALA A 38 -8.20 1.86 -10.60
CA ALA A 38 -9.48 1.34 -10.10
C ALA A 38 -9.31 0.20 -9.07
N PRO A 39 -8.68 -0.95 -9.40
CA PRO A 39 -8.41 -2.01 -8.41
C PRO A 39 -7.43 -1.57 -7.30
N LEU A 40 -6.51 -0.64 -7.60
CA LEU A 40 -5.62 -0.07 -6.59
C LEU A 40 -6.41 0.64 -5.47
N ARG A 41 -7.45 1.41 -5.82
CA ARG A 41 -8.27 2.12 -4.82
C ARG A 41 -8.99 1.18 -3.87
N ASP A 42 -9.39 0.00 -4.33
CA ASP A 42 -10.05 -0.98 -3.47
C ASP A 42 -9.05 -1.61 -2.50
N ALA A 43 -7.86 -2.00 -2.99
CA ALA A 43 -6.78 -2.50 -2.14
C ALA A 43 -6.31 -1.45 -1.12
N LEU A 44 -6.20 -0.17 -1.51
CA LEU A 44 -5.81 0.92 -0.61
C LEU A 44 -6.79 1.10 0.57
N ARG A 45 -8.09 0.94 0.35
CA ARG A 45 -9.08 1.03 1.43
C ARG A 45 -8.96 -0.12 2.43
N VAL A 46 -8.65 -1.32 1.94
CA VAL A 46 -8.40 -2.49 2.80
C VAL A 46 -7.16 -2.26 3.65
N LEU A 47 -6.06 -1.84 3.02
CA LEU A 47 -4.79 -1.54 3.70
C LEU A 47 -4.91 -0.39 4.71
N GLU A 48 -5.73 0.62 4.42
CA GLU A 48 -6.06 1.70 5.37
C GLU A 48 -6.83 1.17 6.59
N ALA A 49 -7.85 0.33 6.38
CA ALA A 49 -8.61 -0.29 7.45
C ALA A 49 -7.76 -1.23 8.33
N GLU A 50 -6.72 -1.85 7.75
CA GLU A 50 -5.76 -2.68 8.46
C GLU A 50 -4.68 -1.88 9.23
N GLY A 51 -4.59 -0.56 9.00
CA GLY A 51 -3.60 0.32 9.62
C GLY A 51 -2.22 0.28 8.94
N ILE A 52 -2.12 -0.29 7.74
CA ILE A 52 -0.85 -0.41 6.99
C ILE A 52 -0.46 0.92 6.33
N LEU A 53 -1.46 1.75 6.03
CA LEU A 53 -1.28 3.07 5.45
C LEU A 53 -2.35 4.05 5.93
N THR A 54 -2.16 5.32 5.62
CA THR A 54 -3.16 6.38 5.80
C THR A 54 -3.32 7.14 4.50
N ILE A 55 -4.56 7.33 4.05
CA ILE A 55 -4.88 8.14 2.88
C ILE A 55 -5.15 9.56 3.34
N HIS A 56 -4.27 10.48 2.94
CA HIS A 56 -4.45 11.91 3.24
C HIS A 56 -5.10 12.61 2.05
N PRO A 57 -6.29 13.22 2.23
CA PRO A 57 -6.94 13.97 1.16
C PRO A 57 -5.99 15.02 0.58
N ARG A 58 -5.77 14.99 -0.75
CA ARG A 58 -4.89 15.90 -1.50
C ARG A 58 -3.39 15.82 -1.19
N SER A 59 -2.99 15.12 -0.13
CA SER A 59 -1.57 15.03 0.28
C SER A 59 -0.94 13.70 -0.14
N GLY A 60 -1.74 12.69 -0.47
CA GLY A 60 -1.26 11.39 -0.98
C GLY A 60 -1.43 10.26 0.03
N ILE A 61 -0.77 9.15 -0.23
CA ILE A 61 -0.81 7.93 0.57
C ILE A 61 0.47 7.87 1.39
N GLN A 62 0.31 7.70 2.70
CA GLN A 62 1.43 7.55 3.62
C GLN A 62 1.45 6.13 4.17
N PHE A 63 2.52 5.38 3.91
CA PHE A 63 2.69 4.04 4.46
C PHE A 63 3.29 4.12 5.87
N VAL A 64 2.75 3.33 6.80
CA VAL A 64 3.29 3.22 8.15
C VAL A 64 4.64 2.48 8.06
N ARG A 65 5.68 3.01 8.72
CA ARG A 65 7.01 2.38 8.73
C ARG A 65 6.88 0.90 9.14
N PRO A 66 7.42 -0.07 8.38
CA PRO A 66 7.37 -1.49 8.72
C PRO A 66 8.32 -1.86 9.88
N GLY A 67 8.54 -0.96 10.84
CA GLY A 67 9.49 -1.18 11.92
C GLY A 67 9.09 -2.33 12.83
N MET A 68 7.79 -2.57 13.03
CA MET A 68 7.28 -3.54 14.02
C MET A 68 5.85 -4.05 13.74
N GLU A 69 5.03 -3.38 12.92
CA GLU A 69 3.58 -3.68 12.82
C GLU A 69 3.21 -4.72 11.75
N LEU A 70 4.13 -5.04 10.85
CA LEU A 70 3.95 -6.11 9.88
C LEU A 70 4.17 -7.51 10.49
N THR A 71 4.13 -7.62 11.83
CA THR A 71 4.13 -8.91 12.53
C THR A 71 2.76 -9.59 12.48
N ARG A 72 1.71 -8.88 12.02
CA ARG A 72 0.33 -9.41 11.92
C ARG A 72 -0.11 -9.80 10.51
N ALA A 73 0.66 -9.46 9.47
CA ALA A 73 0.37 -9.86 8.09
C ALA A 73 0.87 -11.29 7.75
N THR A 74 1.23 -12.08 8.77
CA THR A 74 1.29 -13.54 8.63
C THR A 74 -0.15 -14.03 8.53
N TYR A 75 -0.77 -13.82 7.37
CA TYR A 75 -2.06 -14.38 7.04
C TYR A 75 -1.91 -15.90 7.10
N GLN A 76 -2.57 -16.44 8.11
CA GLN A 76 -2.73 -17.84 8.42
C GLN A 76 -3.32 -18.57 7.21
N PHE A 77 -2.70 -19.70 6.84
CA PHE A 77 -3.20 -20.67 5.85
C PHE A 77 -4.64 -21.10 6.15
#